data_AF-A0A9D6LX51-F1
#
_entry.id   AF-A0A9D6LX51-F1
#
_cell.length_a   1.000
_cell.length_b   1.000
_cell.length_c   1.000
_cell.angle_alpha   90.00
_cell.angle_beta   90.00
_cell.angle_gamma   90.00
#
_symmetry.space_group_name_H-M   'P 1'
#
loop_
_entity.id
_entity.type
_entity.pdbx_description
1 polymer ?
#
loop_
_entity_poly.entity_id
_entity_poly.type
_entity_poly.pdbx_seq_one_letter_code
_entity_poly.pdbx_strand_id
1 'polypeptide(L)'
;MFAGFSAGFDQLRDEPTEWKQGGQGYGRRFGSWFGRGAIDGTIQSGVAILDGEDPRYRRSTKKGFWARSMAAAFQSMFPYTTRGGRTFAFSRVAGSFSSGFISNAWYPDSLSHTSDALARGARGLGGDVGNAVFLEFWPDIKKKLPHRKRKP
;
A
#
# COMPACT_ATOMS: atom_id res chain seq x y z
N MET A 1 -0.81 0.85 -7.78
CA MET A 1 -2.15 0.81 -8.41
C MET A 1 -3.20 1.68 -7.71
N PHE A 2 -2.86 2.49 -6.69
CA PHE A 2 -3.83 3.33 -5.95
C PHE A 2 -3.65 4.84 -6.14
N ALA A 3 -2.61 5.31 -6.84
CA ALA A 3 -2.26 6.74 -6.86
C ALA A 3 -3.39 7.67 -7.33
N GLY A 4 -4.15 7.29 -8.36
CA GLY A 4 -5.30 8.06 -8.83
C GLY A 4 -6.47 8.08 -7.83
N PHE A 5 -6.80 6.93 -7.25
CA PHE A 5 -7.86 6.83 -6.24
C PHE A 5 -7.50 7.63 -4.99
N SER A 6 -6.27 7.45 -4.48
CA SER A 6 -5.78 8.15 -3.30
C SER A 6 -5.66 9.65 -3.55
N ALA A 7 -5.18 10.08 -4.72
CA ALA A 7 -5.16 11.48 -5.10
C ALA A 7 -6.56 12.08 -5.20
N GLY A 8 -7.55 11.32 -5.70
CA GLY A 8 -8.95 11.75 -5.71
C GLY A 8 -9.54 11.87 -4.32
N PHE A 9 -9.24 10.95 -3.41
CA PHE A 9 -9.67 11.04 -2.02
C PHE A 9 -9.05 12.23 -1.28
N ASP A 10 -7.76 12.46 -1.48
CA ASP A 10 -7.04 13.62 -0.92
C ASP A 10 -7.54 14.94 -1.55
N GLN A 11 -7.93 14.91 -2.83
CA GLN A 11 -8.59 16.04 -3.50
C GLN A 11 -9.93 16.35 -2.84
N LEU A 12 -10.77 15.35 -2.58
CA LEU A 12 -12.06 15.54 -1.89
C LEU A 12 -11.91 16.10 -0.48
N ARG A 13 -10.80 15.77 0.20
CA ARG A 13 -10.47 16.26 1.54
C ARG A 13 -9.68 17.56 1.56
N ASP A 14 -9.31 18.05 0.40
CA ASP A 14 -8.39 19.18 0.22
C ASP A 14 -7.09 19.07 1.04
N GLU A 15 -6.47 17.88 1.01
CA GLU A 15 -5.23 17.58 1.73
C GLU A 15 -4.10 17.33 0.71
N PRO A 16 -2.96 18.03 0.77
CA PRO A 16 -2.72 19.31 1.46
C PRO A 16 -3.54 20.46 0.85
N THR A 17 -4.03 21.39 1.67
CA THR A 17 -4.83 22.55 1.22
C THR A 17 -3.99 23.51 0.38
N GLU A 18 -2.70 23.59 0.66
CA GLU A 18 -1.72 24.43 -0.03
C GLU A 18 -1.56 24.06 -1.51
N TRP A 19 -1.89 22.81 -1.88
CA TRP A 19 -1.86 22.37 -3.28
C TRP A 19 -3.09 22.80 -4.08
N LYS A 20 -4.09 23.40 -3.39
CA LYS A 20 -5.35 23.92 -3.94
C LYS A 20 -6.18 22.85 -4.67
N GLN A 21 -7.40 23.23 -5.00
CA GLN A 21 -8.31 22.42 -5.79
C GLN A 21 -8.09 22.59 -7.30
N GLY A 22 -8.63 21.68 -8.11
CA GLY A 22 -8.52 21.69 -9.57
C GLY A 22 -7.42 20.75 -10.11
N GLY A 23 -7.26 20.76 -11.44
CA GLY A 23 -6.40 19.80 -12.15
C GLY A 23 -4.92 19.87 -11.77
N GLN A 24 -4.40 21.06 -11.48
CA GLN A 24 -3.01 21.23 -11.04
C GLN A 24 -2.78 20.63 -9.63
N GLY A 25 -3.69 20.89 -8.69
CA GLY A 25 -3.64 20.31 -7.35
C GLY A 25 -3.78 18.79 -7.39
N TYR A 26 -4.72 18.28 -8.19
CA TYR A 26 -4.87 16.85 -8.41
C TYR A 26 -3.60 16.22 -9.00
N GLY A 27 -2.98 16.87 -9.99
CA GLY A 27 -1.72 16.43 -10.59
C GLY A 27 -0.59 16.32 -9.57
N ARG A 28 -0.48 17.29 -8.64
CA ARG A 28 0.48 17.23 -7.52
C ARG A 28 0.20 16.06 -6.58
N ARG A 29 -1.07 15.86 -6.19
CA ARG A 29 -1.50 14.73 -5.35
C ARG A 29 -1.19 13.39 -6.02
N PHE A 30 -1.50 13.26 -7.30
CA PHE A 30 -1.21 12.08 -8.09
C PHE A 30 0.29 11.80 -8.18
N GLY A 31 1.08 12.81 -8.56
CA GLY A 31 2.54 12.71 -8.65
C GLY A 31 3.17 12.32 -7.32
N SER A 32 2.69 12.90 -6.22
CA SER A 32 3.11 12.56 -4.86
C SER A 32 2.83 11.09 -4.52
N TRP A 33 1.60 10.61 -4.75
CA TRP A 33 1.27 9.20 -4.52
C TRP A 33 2.05 8.24 -5.42
N PHE A 34 2.28 8.61 -6.67
CA PHE A 34 3.09 7.83 -7.59
C PHE A 34 4.55 7.75 -7.11
N GLY A 35 5.15 8.89 -6.78
CA GLY A 35 6.53 8.96 -6.30
C GLY A 35 6.71 8.19 -4.99
N ARG A 36 5.80 8.35 -4.03
CA ARG A 36 5.79 7.57 -2.78
C ARG A 36 5.71 6.07 -3.05
N GLY A 37 4.81 5.64 -3.93
CA GLY A 37 4.67 4.24 -4.30
C GLY A 37 5.91 3.66 -5.00
N ALA A 38 6.59 4.47 -5.82
CA ALA A 38 7.85 4.07 -6.45
C ALA A 38 8.96 3.89 -5.41
N ILE A 39 9.14 4.87 -4.51
CA ILE A 39 10.12 4.81 -3.43
C ILE A 39 9.87 3.61 -2.52
N ASP A 40 8.62 3.45 -2.08
CA ASP A 40 8.20 2.32 -1.25
C ASP A 40 8.53 0.99 -1.92
N GLY A 41 8.07 0.77 -3.15
CA GLY A 41 8.32 -0.48 -3.88
C GLY A 41 9.81 -0.77 -4.12
N THR A 42 10.61 0.26 -4.42
CA THR A 42 12.06 0.12 -4.60
C THR A 42 12.75 -0.28 -3.30
N ILE A 43 12.43 0.38 -2.19
CA ILE A 43 13.03 0.08 -0.88
C ILE A 43 12.57 -1.29 -0.38
N GLN A 44 11.27 -1.61 -0.47
CA GLN A 44 10.76 -2.93 -0.13
C GLN A 44 11.50 -4.02 -0.90
N SER A 45 11.68 -3.84 -2.21
CA SER A 45 12.38 -4.82 -3.06
C SER A 45 13.86 -4.94 -2.69
N GLY A 46 14.54 -3.82 -2.44
CA GLY A 46 15.94 -3.81 -2.01
C GLY A 46 16.15 -4.53 -0.68
N VAL A 47 15.34 -4.21 0.33
CA VAL A 47 15.41 -4.85 1.65
C VAL A 47 15.00 -6.32 1.59
N ALA A 48 13.96 -6.67 0.82
CA ALA A 48 13.53 -8.06 0.67
C ALA A 48 14.62 -8.94 0.04
N ILE A 49 15.42 -8.41 -0.89
CA ILE A 49 16.58 -9.11 -1.46
C ILE A 49 17.65 -9.37 -0.39
N LEU A 50 17.90 -8.40 0.49
CA LEU A 50 18.90 -8.53 1.56
C LEU A 50 18.46 -9.52 2.65
N ASP A 51 17.18 -9.47 3.05
CA ASP A 51 16.64 -10.31 4.13
C ASP A 51 16.10 -11.67 3.64
N GLY A 52 16.04 -11.89 2.33
CA GLY A 52 15.52 -13.12 1.73
C GLY A 52 14.01 -13.31 1.93
N GLU A 53 13.26 -12.22 2.10
CA GLU A 53 11.80 -12.21 2.18
C GLU A 53 11.18 -12.63 0.84
N ASP A 54 10.11 -13.43 0.86
CA ASP A 54 9.29 -13.67 -0.33
C ASP A 54 8.17 -12.60 -0.39
N PRO A 55 8.20 -11.67 -1.37
CA PRO A 55 7.22 -10.60 -1.47
C PRO A 55 5.83 -11.11 -1.91
N ARG A 56 5.70 -12.37 -2.32
CA ARG A 56 4.45 -12.89 -2.87
C ARG A 56 3.42 -13.14 -1.78
N TYR A 57 2.22 -12.62 -2.00
CA TYR A 57 1.07 -12.98 -1.18
C TYR A 57 0.64 -14.43 -1.46
N ARG A 58 0.67 -15.27 -0.42
CA ARG A 58 0.15 -16.64 -0.42
C ARG A 58 -1.22 -16.65 0.23
N ARG A 59 -2.21 -17.25 -0.42
CA ARG A 59 -3.56 -17.32 0.14
C ARG A 59 -3.65 -18.23 1.34
N SER A 60 -4.55 -17.87 2.24
CA SER A 60 -4.89 -18.69 3.39
C SER A 60 -5.75 -19.88 2.98
N THR A 61 -5.51 -21.04 3.60
CA THR A 61 -6.40 -22.22 3.50
C THR A 61 -7.58 -22.16 4.47
N LYS A 62 -7.62 -21.13 5.35
CA LYS A 62 -8.68 -20.98 6.35
C LYS A 62 -10.02 -20.67 5.70
N LYS A 63 -11.10 -21.14 6.34
CA LYS A 63 -12.49 -20.87 5.93
C LYS A 63 -13.09 -19.77 6.82
N GLY A 64 -14.02 -19.00 6.26
CA GLY A 64 -14.71 -17.90 6.96
C GLY A 64 -14.04 -16.54 6.77
N PHE A 65 -14.85 -15.48 6.76
CA PHE A 65 -14.40 -14.11 6.49
C PHE A 65 -13.33 -13.65 7.49
N TRP A 66 -13.62 -13.71 8.79
CA TRP A 66 -12.72 -13.23 9.84
C TRP A 66 -11.38 -13.96 9.87
N ALA A 67 -11.40 -15.30 9.77
CA ALA A 67 -10.19 -16.11 9.80
C ALA A 67 -9.27 -15.83 8.59
N ARG A 68 -9.85 -15.52 7.43
CA ARG A 68 -9.11 -15.13 6.22
C ARG A 68 -8.56 -13.72 6.32
N SER A 69 -9.35 -12.76 6.78
CA SER A 69 -8.89 -11.38 7.02
C SER A 69 -7.73 -11.31 8.01
N MET A 70 -7.85 -12.01 9.15
CA MET A 70 -6.75 -12.09 10.13
C MET A 70 -5.52 -12.79 9.56
N ALA A 71 -5.69 -13.85 8.76
CA ALA A 71 -4.55 -14.52 8.13
C ALA A 71 -3.82 -13.60 7.14
N ALA A 72 -4.57 -12.85 6.33
CA ALA A 72 -4.02 -11.88 5.39
C ALA A 72 -3.29 -10.74 6.11
N ALA A 73 -3.90 -10.18 7.15
CA ALA A 73 -3.28 -9.15 7.98
C ALA A 73 -2.01 -9.66 8.67
N PHE A 74 -2.06 -10.84 9.27
CA PHE A 74 -0.88 -11.44 9.90
C PHE A 74 0.24 -11.66 8.90
N GLN A 75 -0.07 -12.16 7.70
CA GLN A 75 0.92 -12.41 6.67
C GLN A 75 1.51 -11.12 6.09
N SER A 76 0.78 -10.00 6.13
CA SER A 76 1.34 -8.70 5.74
C SER A 76 2.43 -8.23 6.71
N MET A 77 2.33 -8.56 8.00
CA MET A 77 3.36 -8.25 8.99
C MET A 77 4.43 -9.34 9.11
N PHE A 78 4.06 -10.59 8.81
CA PHE A 78 4.91 -11.77 8.91
C PHE A 78 4.90 -12.59 7.61
N PRO A 79 5.59 -12.12 6.55
CA PRO A 79 5.69 -12.83 5.28
C PRO A 79 6.47 -14.13 5.41
N TYR A 80 6.33 -14.99 4.40
CA TYR A 80 7.16 -16.18 4.27
C TYR A 80 8.55 -15.81 3.75
N THR A 81 9.57 -16.56 4.16
CA THR A 81 10.92 -16.41 3.60
C THR A 81 11.11 -17.36 2.43
N THR A 82 12.10 -17.07 1.58
CA THR A 82 12.51 -17.95 0.47
C THR A 82 13.04 -19.32 0.93
N ARG A 83 13.55 -19.40 2.17
CA ARG A 83 14.10 -20.62 2.79
C ARG A 83 13.06 -21.42 3.59
N GLY A 84 11.82 -20.95 3.65
CA GLY A 84 10.77 -21.52 4.48
C GLY A 84 10.73 -20.89 5.88
N GLY A 85 9.55 -20.89 6.49
CA GLY A 85 9.27 -20.16 7.74
C GLY A 85 8.72 -18.75 7.51
N ARG A 86 8.62 -17.97 8.59
CA ARG A 86 8.14 -16.58 8.58
C ARG A 86 9.15 -15.66 9.22
N THR A 87 9.25 -14.45 8.70
CA THR A 87 10.05 -13.37 9.29
C THR A 87 9.19 -12.13 9.48
N PHE A 88 9.65 -11.17 10.26
CA PHE A 88 9.02 -9.86 10.32
C PHE A 88 9.22 -9.10 9.00
N ALA A 89 8.21 -8.35 8.55
CA ALA A 89 8.23 -7.62 7.28
C ALA A 89 9.09 -6.34 7.36
N PHE A 90 10.42 -6.51 7.49
CA PHE A 90 11.35 -5.39 7.52
C PHE A 90 11.29 -4.61 6.23
N SER A 91 11.12 -5.29 5.10
CA SER A 91 10.96 -4.66 3.79
C SER A 91 9.82 -3.64 3.76
N ARG A 92 8.60 -4.05 4.16
CA ARG A 92 7.40 -3.20 4.19
C ARG A 92 7.54 -2.03 5.14
N VAL A 93 8.07 -2.28 6.33
CA VAL A 93 8.30 -1.21 7.32
C VAL A 93 9.29 -0.19 6.78
N ALA A 94 10.42 -0.65 6.24
CA ALA A 94 11.44 0.22 5.66
C ALA A 94 10.87 1.05 4.50
N GLY A 95 10.15 0.43 3.55
CA GLY A 95 9.55 1.13 2.42
C GLY A 95 8.48 2.15 2.82
N SER A 96 7.56 1.75 3.70
CA SER A 96 6.44 2.60 4.13
C SER A 96 6.94 3.83 4.87
N PHE A 97 7.84 3.67 5.84
CA PHE A 97 8.37 4.81 6.57
C PHE A 97 9.31 5.65 5.71
N SER A 98 10.24 5.05 4.96
CA SER A 98 11.16 5.82 4.11
C SER A 98 10.43 6.63 3.06
N SER A 99 9.39 6.08 2.41
CA SER A 99 8.56 6.84 1.48
C SER A 99 7.80 7.98 2.17
N GLY A 100 7.34 7.78 3.40
CA GLY A 100 6.73 8.81 4.25
C GLY A 100 7.69 9.96 4.56
N PHE A 101 8.93 9.65 4.93
CA PHE A 101 9.98 10.63 5.23
C PHE A 101 10.50 11.35 3.99
N ILE A 102 10.82 10.61 2.93
CA ILE A 102 11.32 11.20 1.67
C ILE A 102 10.27 12.13 1.07
N SER A 103 8.98 11.86 1.28
CA SER A 103 7.92 12.75 0.80
C SER A 103 7.94 14.15 1.42
N ASN A 104 8.57 14.34 2.58
CA ASN A 104 8.75 15.66 3.17
C ASN A 104 9.50 16.61 2.23
N ALA A 105 10.33 16.09 1.31
CA ALA A 105 11.08 16.90 0.36
C ALA A 105 10.20 17.68 -0.63
N TRP A 106 8.93 17.30 -0.82
CA TRP A 106 7.99 18.01 -1.70
C TRP A 106 6.64 18.32 -1.06
N TYR A 107 6.41 17.90 0.18
CA TYR A 107 5.22 18.31 0.94
C TYR A 107 5.37 19.75 1.45
N PRO A 108 4.26 20.48 1.63
CA PRO A 108 4.30 21.80 2.27
C PRO A 108 4.89 21.72 3.68
N ASP A 109 5.50 22.81 4.15
CA ASP A 109 6.15 22.89 5.47
C ASP A 109 5.22 22.52 6.64
N SER A 110 3.93 22.83 6.51
CA SER A 110 2.88 22.47 7.46
C SER A 110 2.67 20.96 7.64
N LEU A 111 3.12 20.14 6.68
CA LEU A 111 2.94 18.69 6.63
C LEU A 111 4.26 17.93 6.41
N SER A 112 5.40 18.62 6.50
CA SER A 112 6.74 18.04 6.27
C SER A 112 7.48 17.73 7.57
N HIS A 113 6.77 17.68 8.70
CA HIS A 113 7.36 17.31 9.99
C HIS A 113 7.54 15.79 10.14
N THR A 114 8.34 15.39 11.13
CA THR A 114 8.60 13.99 11.47
C THR A 114 7.31 13.26 11.86
N SER A 115 6.41 13.90 12.60
CA SER A 115 5.11 13.32 12.97
C SER A 115 4.26 12.99 11.75
N ASP A 116 4.25 13.86 10.74
CA ASP A 116 3.49 13.65 9.51
C ASP A 116 4.09 12.53 8.67
N ALA A 117 5.43 12.45 8.61
CA ALA A 117 6.13 11.36 7.96
C ALA A 117 5.82 10.00 8.62
N LEU A 118 5.82 9.94 9.96
CA LEU A 118 5.44 8.76 10.71
C LEU A 118 3.98 8.36 10.46
N ALA A 119 3.06 9.34 10.49
CA ALA A 119 1.65 9.10 10.19
C ALA A 119 1.44 8.62 8.75
N ARG A 120 2.21 9.14 7.79
CA ARG A 120 2.22 8.66 6.40
C ARG A 120 2.74 7.23 6.29
N GLY A 121 3.81 6.88 6.99
CA GLY A 121 4.35 5.52 7.03
C GLY A 121 3.38 4.53 7.65
N ALA A 122 2.77 4.88 8.78
CA ALA A 122 1.74 4.07 9.43
C ALA A 122 0.50 3.86 8.53
N ARG A 123 0.05 4.91 7.81
CA ARG A 123 -1.00 4.78 6.78
C ARG A 123 -0.56 3.84 5.65
N GLY A 124 0.70 3.90 5.23
CA GLY A 124 1.28 2.98 4.24
C GLY A 124 1.15 1.52 4.66
N LEU A 125 1.59 1.18 5.87
CA LEU A 125 1.46 -0.17 6.43
C LEU A 125 0.00 -0.62 6.54
N GLY A 126 -0.89 0.26 6.99
CA GLY A 126 -2.34 -0.04 7.00
C GLY A 126 -2.89 -0.30 5.60
N GLY A 127 -2.40 0.44 4.60
CA GLY A 127 -2.69 0.21 3.18
C GLY A 127 -2.24 -1.17 2.70
N ASP A 128 -1.04 -1.61 3.10
CA ASP A 128 -0.51 -2.95 2.77
C ASP A 128 -1.36 -4.08 3.37
N VAL A 129 -1.77 -3.93 4.63
CA VAL A 129 -2.71 -4.85 5.29
C VAL A 129 -4.03 -4.90 4.52
N GLY A 130 -4.60 -3.74 4.20
CA GLY A 130 -5.85 -3.63 3.45
C GLY A 130 -5.74 -4.27 2.06
N ASN A 131 -4.61 -4.08 1.37
CA ASN A 131 -4.33 -4.68 0.07
C ASN A 131 -4.19 -6.21 0.17
N ALA A 132 -3.52 -6.73 1.21
CA ALA A 132 -3.43 -8.18 1.44
C ALA A 132 -4.82 -8.81 1.64
N VAL A 133 -5.68 -8.16 2.45
CA VAL A 133 -7.08 -8.57 2.62
C VAL A 133 -7.84 -8.49 1.30
N PHE A 134 -7.68 -7.41 0.55
CA PHE A 134 -8.32 -7.28 -0.77
C PHE A 134 -7.91 -8.41 -1.72
N LEU A 135 -6.62 -8.74 -1.80
CA LEU A 135 -6.09 -9.83 -2.63
C LEU A 135 -6.59 -11.21 -2.19
N GLU A 136 -6.85 -11.40 -0.90
CA GLU A 136 -7.46 -12.61 -0.34
C GLU A 136 -8.89 -12.82 -0.89
N PHE A 137 -9.69 -11.75 -0.97
CA PHE A 137 -11.10 -11.82 -1.38
C PHE A 137 -11.37 -11.49 -2.85
N TRP A 138 -10.41 -10.91 -3.58
CA TRP A 138 -10.53 -10.59 -5.00
C TRP A 138 -11.08 -11.73 -5.89
N PRO A 139 -10.70 -13.01 -5.71
CA PRO A 139 -11.24 -14.12 -6.50
C PRO A 139 -12.73 -14.34 -6.27
N ASP A 140 -13.18 -14.15 -5.03
CA ASP A 140 -14.58 -14.34 -4.65
C ASP A 140 -15.43 -13.21 -5.22
N ILE A 141 -14.89 -11.98 -5.22
CA ILE A 141 -15.48 -10.84 -5.92
C ILE A 141 -15.55 -11.13 -7.42
N LYS A 142 -14.45 -11.60 -8.03
CA LYS A 142 -14.38 -11.90 -9.47
C LYS A 142 -15.39 -12.98 -9.89
N LYS A 143 -15.64 -13.99 -9.05
CA LYS A 143 -16.67 -15.02 -9.31
C LYS A 143 -18.09 -14.47 -9.31
N LYS A 144 -18.36 -13.43 -8.51
CA LYS A 144 -19.68 -12.78 -8.42
C LYS A 144 -19.90 -11.73 -9.51
N LEU A 145 -18.85 -11.28 -10.19
CA LEU A 145 -18.99 -10.36 -11.31
C LEU A 145 -19.64 -11.10 -12.50
N PRO A 146 -20.60 -10.46 -13.19
CA PRO A 146 -21.24 -11.06 -14.35
C PRO A 146 -20.17 -11.33 -15.41
N HIS A 147 -20.04 -12.61 -15.80
CA HIS A 147 -19.17 -12.98 -16.90
C HIS A 147 -19.83 -12.46 -18.17
N ARG A 148 -19.24 -11.44 -18.82
CA ARG A 148 -19.68 -11.00 -20.13
C ARG A 148 -19.50 -12.19 -21.08
N LYS A 149 -20.59 -12.83 -21.48
CA LYS A 149 -20.57 -13.91 -22.47
C LYS A 149 -19.88 -13.35 -23.73
N ARG A 150 -18.78 -13.98 -24.12
CA ARG A 150 -18.12 -13.72 -25.41
C ARG A 150 -19.17 -14.08 -26.48
N LYS A 151 -19.61 -13.10 -27.28
CA LYS A 151 -20.48 -13.39 -28.42
C LYS A 151 -19.71 -14.29 -29.40
N PRO A 152 -20.37 -15.32 -29.98
CA PRO A 152 -19.77 -16.20 -30.98
C PRO A 152 -19.33 -15.43 -32.22
#